data_AF-A0A3D5X7D2-F1
#
_entry.id   AF-A0A3D5X7D2-F1
#
_cell.length_a   1.000
_cell.length_b   1.000
_cell.length_c   1.000
_cell.angle_alpha   90.00
_cell.angle_beta   90.00
_cell.angle_gamma   90.00
#
_symmetry.space_group_name_H-M   'P 1'
#
loop_
_entity.id
_entity.type
_entity.pdbx_description
1 polymer ?
#
loop_
_entity_poly.entity_id
_entity_poly.type
_entity_poly.pdbx_seq_one_letter_code
_entity_poly.pdbx_strand_id
1 'polypeptide(L)'
;MAEIGAGFFKPFGPDSIFVFETYAGYGMYTMNRALNTYQSVAYNIHRPFVQPSISIRYKIVEVSYGLRMSMLFFSNQHPSTAFVEDEITMMNFENWNKIFNIDHSLTIGVGAELVKFQIQWIYNPQVNYLNDSFLIPTFSNVNIGLKFRFQPF
;
A
#
# COMPACT_ATOMS: atom_id res chain seq x y z
N MET A 1 -6.50 7.61 0.91
CA MET A 1 -6.31 6.14 0.97
C MET A 1 -6.67 5.70 2.38
N ALA A 2 -7.43 4.61 2.51
CA ALA A 2 -7.69 3.98 3.80
C ALA A 2 -7.14 2.55 3.77
N GLU A 3 -6.49 2.14 4.85
CA GLU A 3 -5.95 0.78 5.00
C GLU A 3 -6.34 0.22 6.36
N ILE A 4 -6.61 -1.08 6.38
CA ILE A 4 -6.74 -1.86 7.60
C ILE A 4 -5.91 -3.13 7.46
N GLY A 5 -5.33 -3.60 8.56
CA GLY A 5 -4.55 -4.82 8.55
C GLY A 5 -4.43 -5.42 9.94
N ALA A 6 -4.16 -6.71 9.96
CA ALA A 6 -3.86 -7.48 11.14
C ALA A 6 -2.57 -8.28 10.89
N GLY A 7 -1.84 -8.59 11.94
CA GLY A 7 -0.54 -9.22 11.78
C GLY A 7 -0.12 -10.08 12.95
N PHE A 8 0.92 -10.85 12.68
CA PHE A 8 1.60 -11.68 13.66
C PHE A 8 2.93 -11.04 14.04
N PHE A 9 3.29 -11.16 15.32
CA PHE A 9 4.45 -10.54 15.93
C PHE A 9 5.26 -11.58 16.68
N LYS A 10 6.55 -11.69 16.36
CA LYS A 10 7.47 -12.58 17.08
C LYS A 10 8.76 -11.83 17.42
N PRO A 11 8.98 -11.47 18.69
CA PRO A 11 10.28 -10.99 19.13
C PRO A 11 11.31 -12.11 19.01
N PHE A 12 12.55 -11.76 18.67
CA PHE A 12 13.67 -12.68 18.62
C PHE A 12 14.99 -11.98 18.99
N GLY A 13 15.99 -12.78 19.38
CA GLY A 13 17.28 -12.28 19.84
C GLY A 13 17.33 -11.89 21.33
N PRO A 14 18.50 -11.44 21.82
CA PRO A 14 18.66 -10.97 23.19
C PRO A 14 17.74 -9.78 23.45
N ASP A 15 17.13 -9.77 24.64
CA ASP A 15 16.27 -8.67 25.13
C ASP A 15 15.08 -8.30 24.24
N SER A 16 14.69 -9.18 23.29
CA SER A 16 13.55 -8.94 22.38
C SER A 16 13.65 -7.63 21.58
N ILE A 17 14.87 -7.16 21.32
CA ILE A 17 15.13 -5.90 20.58
C ILE A 17 14.68 -6.04 19.13
N PHE A 18 14.89 -7.19 18.51
CA PHE A 18 14.45 -7.47 17.15
C PHE A 18 13.06 -8.10 17.18
N VAL A 19 12.20 -7.65 16.27
CA VAL A 19 10.84 -8.18 16.14
C VAL A 19 10.59 -8.48 14.67
N PHE A 20 10.24 -9.73 14.39
CA PHE A 20 9.71 -10.10 13.09
C PHE A 20 8.20 -9.86 13.12
N GLU A 21 7.71 -9.12 12.13
CA GLU A 21 6.30 -8.77 12.02
C GLU A 21 5.83 -9.11 10.62
N THR A 22 4.65 -9.71 10.50
CA THR A 22 4.01 -9.93 9.21
C THR A 22 2.58 -9.45 9.29
N TYR A 23 2.23 -8.53 8.40
CA TYR A 23 0.89 -7.98 8.30
C TYR A 23 0.21 -8.51 7.06
N ALA A 24 -1.05 -8.89 7.17
CA ALA A 24 -1.96 -8.99 6.05
C ALA A 24 -2.97 -7.84 6.16
N GLY A 25 -3.26 -7.19 5.05
CA GLY A 25 -4.14 -6.05 5.07
C GLY A 25 -4.82 -5.81 3.74
N TYR A 26 -5.69 -4.80 3.78
CA TYR A 26 -6.50 -4.39 2.67
C TYR A 26 -6.55 -2.86 2.63
N GLY A 27 -6.12 -2.31 1.49
CA GLY A 27 -6.20 -0.89 1.19
C GLY A 27 -7.27 -0.59 0.14
N MET A 28 -7.89 0.57 0.25
CA MET A 28 -8.78 1.10 -0.77
C MET A 28 -8.50 2.59 -1.01
N TYR A 29 -8.44 2.98 -2.28
CA TYR A 29 -8.29 4.38 -2.67
C TYR A 29 -8.80 4.63 -4.07
N THR A 30 -9.19 5.87 -4.34
CA THR A 30 -9.55 6.33 -5.67
C THR A 30 -8.36 7.07 -6.28
N MET A 31 -8.02 6.75 -7.52
CA MET A 31 -6.98 7.44 -8.29
C MET A 31 -7.61 8.10 -9.51
N ASN A 32 -7.37 9.40 -9.67
CA ASN A 32 -7.80 10.15 -10.85
C ASN A 32 -6.63 10.28 -11.82
N ARG A 33 -6.82 9.83 -13.06
CA ARG A 33 -5.85 10.01 -14.14
C ARG A 33 -6.45 10.96 -15.17
N ALA A 34 -5.81 12.11 -15.36
CA ALA A 34 -6.13 12.98 -16.49
C ALA A 34 -5.56 12.33 -17.77
N LEU A 35 -6.39 12.19 -18.80
CA LEU A 35 -5.96 11.77 -20.14
C LEU A 35 -5.61 12.99 -21.00
N ASN A 36 -6.37 14.08 -20.84
CA ASN A 36 -6.09 15.38 -21.43
C ASN A 36 -6.71 16.50 -20.58
N THR A 37 -6.73 17.73 -21.10
CA THR A 37 -7.26 18.93 -20.41
C THR A 37 -8.72 18.82 -19.99
N TYR A 38 -9.53 17.96 -20.64
CA TYR A 38 -10.98 17.88 -20.43
C TYR A 38 -11.49 16.48 -20.04
N GLN A 39 -10.63 15.46 -20.13
CA GLN A 39 -10.98 14.06 -19.90
C GLN A 39 -10.13 13.49 -18.77
N SER A 40 -10.82 12.93 -17.78
CA SER A 40 -10.19 12.22 -16.65
C SER A 40 -10.95 10.95 -16.35
N VAL A 41 -10.23 9.94 -15.88
CA VAL A 41 -10.82 8.69 -15.43
C VAL A 41 -10.50 8.49 -13.95
N ALA A 42 -11.53 8.20 -13.17
CA ALA A 42 -11.39 7.78 -11.79
C ALA A 42 -11.37 6.25 -11.72
N TYR A 43 -10.37 5.70 -11.03
CA TYR A 43 -10.26 4.28 -10.73
C TYR A 43 -10.48 4.05 -9.25
N ASN A 44 -11.35 3.12 -8.90
CA ASN A 44 -11.44 2.60 -7.54
C ASN A 44 -10.50 1.41 -7.41
N ILE A 45 -9.44 1.60 -6.63
CA ILE A 45 -8.36 0.63 -6.48
C ILE A 45 -8.52 -0.10 -5.15
N HIS A 46 -8.60 -1.42 -5.25
CA HIS A 46 -8.57 -2.33 -4.13
C HIS A 46 -7.19 -2.98 -4.05
N ARG A 47 -6.58 -3.00 -2.87
CA ARG A 47 -5.18 -3.40 -2.67
C ARG A 47 -5.07 -4.34 -1.47
N PRO A 48 -5.42 -5.63 -1.59
CA PRO A 48 -4.93 -6.62 -0.65
C PRO A 48 -3.40 -6.66 -0.65
N PHE A 49 -2.81 -6.84 0.52
CA PHE A 49 -1.36 -6.90 0.67
C PHE A 49 -0.92 -7.82 1.80
N VAL A 50 0.32 -8.30 1.68
CA VAL A 50 1.08 -8.95 2.75
C VAL A 50 2.40 -8.22 2.91
N GLN A 51 2.77 -7.90 4.14
CA GLN A 51 3.95 -7.12 4.46
C GLN A 51 4.77 -7.79 5.58
N PRO A 52 5.71 -8.69 5.25
CA PRO A 52 6.77 -9.04 6.17
C PRO A 52 7.67 -7.83 6.45
N SER A 53 8.10 -7.71 7.70
CA SER A 53 8.99 -6.66 8.16
C SER A 53 9.84 -7.10 9.33
N ILE A 54 11.00 -6.47 9.44
CA ILE A 54 11.90 -6.60 10.58
C ILE A 54 11.91 -5.26 11.28
N SER A 55 11.73 -5.31 12.60
CA SER A 55 11.68 -4.13 13.44
C SER A 55 12.76 -4.17 14.51
N ILE A 56 13.25 -2.99 14.86
CA ILE A 56 14.13 -2.76 16.01
C ILE A 56 13.35 -1.93 17.00
N ARG A 57 13.25 -2.41 18.23
CA ARG A 57 12.56 -1.75 19.32
C ARG A 57 13.56 -1.24 20.35
N TYR A 58 13.40 0.02 20.75
CA TYR A 58 14.12 0.59 21.87
C TYR A 58 13.19 1.48 22.70
N LYS A 59 12.87 1.03 23.92
CA LYS A 59 11.94 1.70 24.84
C LYS A 59 10.58 1.98 24.14
N ILE A 60 10.21 3.25 24.04
CA ILE A 60 8.94 3.72 23.44
C ILE A 60 9.00 3.84 21.92
N VAL A 61 10.17 3.65 21.30
CA VAL A 61 10.37 3.84 19.86
C VAL A 61 10.56 2.48 19.18
N GLU A 62 10.01 2.36 17.98
CA GLU A 62 10.15 1.21 17.11
C GLU A 62 10.40 1.70 15.68
N VAL A 63 11.40 1.11 15.02
CA VAL A 63 11.68 1.37 13.62
C VAL A 63 11.58 0.05 12.88
N SER A 64 10.81 0.02 11.80
CA SER A 64 10.52 -1.19 11.04
C SER A 64 10.82 -0.96 9.57
N TYR A 65 11.51 -1.91 8.96
CA TYR A 65 11.64 -1.98 7.52
C TYR A 65 10.92 -3.23 7.00
N GLY A 66 10.10 -3.05 5.98
CA GLY A 66 9.28 -4.12 5.42
C GLY A 66 9.18 -4.08 3.92
N LEU A 67 8.88 -5.24 3.35
CA LEU A 67 8.54 -5.39 1.93
C LEU A 67 7.05 -5.68 1.86
N ARG A 68 6.29 -4.85 1.15
CA ARG A 68 4.86 -5.02 0.96
C ARG A 68 4.63 -5.61 -0.42
N MET A 69 4.13 -6.83 -0.46
CA MET A 69 3.63 -7.47 -1.68
C MET A 69 2.14 -7.19 -1.77
N SER A 70 1.70 -6.57 -2.88
CA SER A 70 0.31 -6.20 -3.06
C SER A 70 -0.20 -6.51 -4.46
N MET A 71 -1.49 -6.77 -4.56
CA MET A 71 -2.19 -6.92 -5.83
C MET A 71 -3.19 -5.78 -5.96
N LEU A 72 -3.02 -4.93 -6.96
CA LEU A 72 -3.92 -3.82 -7.27
C LEU A 72 -5.01 -4.32 -8.20
N PHE A 73 -6.26 -4.22 -7.76
CA PHE A 73 -7.44 -4.47 -8.58
C PHE A 73 -8.08 -3.13 -8.90
N PHE A 74 -8.27 -2.84 -10.19
CA PHE A 74 -8.92 -1.60 -10.62
C PHE A 74 -10.36 -1.92 -10.96
N SER A 75 -11.29 -1.25 -10.31
CA SER A 75 -12.73 -1.41 -10.48
C SER A 75 -13.38 -0.06 -10.78
N ASN A 76 -14.62 -0.10 -11.29
CA ASN A 76 -15.51 1.05 -11.45
C ASN A 76 -14.80 2.25 -12.10
N GLN A 77 -14.41 2.04 -13.36
CA GLN A 77 -13.90 3.10 -14.22
C GLN A 77 -15.06 4.05 -14.49
N HIS A 78 -15.01 5.24 -13.89
CA HIS A 78 -15.95 6.30 -14.20
C HIS A 78 -15.25 7.26 -15.17
N PRO A 79 -15.40 7.08 -16.49
CA PRO A 79 -14.98 8.08 -17.45
C PRO A 79 -15.79 9.35 -17.21
N SER A 80 -15.17 10.52 -17.36
CA SER A 80 -15.90 11.78 -17.30
C SER A 80 -17.00 11.82 -18.38
N THR A 81 -18.00 12.68 -18.23
CA THR A 81 -19.08 12.83 -19.22
C THR A 81 -18.58 13.31 -20.60
N ALA A 82 -17.34 13.79 -20.68
CA ALA A 82 -16.66 14.18 -21.92
C ALA A 82 -16.18 12.99 -22.80
N PHE A 83 -16.47 11.75 -22.39
CA PHE A 83 -16.18 10.53 -23.16
C PHE A 83 -17.34 10.06 -24.05
N VAL A 84 -18.51 10.73 -24.00
CA VAL A 84 -19.72 10.29 -24.72
C VAL A 84 -19.56 10.34 -26.25
N GLU A 85 -18.56 11.06 -26.78
CA GLU A 85 -18.40 11.26 -28.23
C GLU A 85 -17.16 10.57 -28.86
N ASP A 86 -16.30 9.90 -28.10
CA ASP A 86 -15.03 9.35 -28.63
C ASP A 86 -14.83 7.86 -28.30
N GLU A 87 -15.49 7.01 -29.11
CA GLU A 87 -15.39 5.54 -29.02
C GLU A 87 -13.96 5.01 -29.24
N ILE A 88 -13.11 5.72 -29.98
CA ILE A 88 -11.73 5.29 -30.30
C ILE A 88 -10.83 5.47 -29.07
N THR A 89 -10.97 6.58 -28.36
CA THR A 89 -10.26 6.82 -27.09
C THR A 89 -10.73 5.84 -25.99
N MET A 90 -11.99 5.39 -26.05
CA MET A 90 -12.54 4.39 -25.14
C MET A 90 -12.14 2.94 -25.51
N MET A 91 -11.89 2.63 -26.79
CA MET A 91 -11.39 1.30 -27.23
C MET A 91 -9.89 1.10 -26.98
N ASN A 92 -9.08 2.16 -27.05
CA ASN A 92 -7.66 2.13 -26.69
C ASN A 92 -7.42 2.25 -25.18
N PHE A 93 -8.49 2.33 -24.39
CA PHE A 93 -8.41 2.46 -22.95
C PHE A 93 -7.99 1.12 -22.31
N GLU A 94 -6.81 1.13 -21.71
CA GLU A 94 -6.19 -0.03 -21.10
C GLU A 94 -7.07 -0.60 -19.98
N ASN A 95 -7.60 -1.79 -20.20
CA ASN A 95 -8.39 -2.52 -19.23
C ASN A 95 -7.46 -3.07 -18.14
N TRP A 96 -7.05 -2.21 -17.21
CA TRP A 96 -6.23 -2.59 -16.06
C TRP A 96 -7.06 -3.48 -15.16
N ASN A 97 -6.93 -4.80 -15.32
CA ASN A 97 -7.66 -5.73 -14.48
C ASN A 97 -6.95 -5.85 -13.13
N LYS A 98 -5.66 -6.21 -13.17
CA LYS A 98 -4.87 -6.53 -11.97
C LYS A 98 -3.40 -6.25 -12.19
N ILE A 99 -2.72 -5.73 -11.17
CA ILE A 99 -1.27 -5.49 -11.21
C ILE A 99 -0.65 -5.99 -9.91
N PHE A 100 0.39 -6.81 -10.01
CA PHE A 100 1.21 -7.21 -8.86
C PHE A 100 2.30 -6.17 -8.61
N ASN A 101 2.54 -5.85 -7.34
CA ASN A 101 3.47 -4.82 -6.94
C ASN A 101 4.25 -5.19 -5.68
N ILE A 102 5.52 -4.79 -5.62
CA ILE A 102 6.40 -4.95 -4.46
C ILE A 102 6.88 -3.57 -4.04
N ASP A 103 6.46 -3.12 -2.85
CA ASP A 103 6.83 -1.83 -2.29
C ASP A 103 7.78 -1.98 -1.11
N HIS A 104 8.70 -1.04 -0.98
CA HIS A 104 9.50 -0.88 0.24
C HIS A 104 8.72 -0.05 1.24
N SER A 105 8.80 -0.40 2.52
CA SER A 105 8.14 0.33 3.59
C SER A 105 9.10 0.59 4.75
N LEU A 106 9.12 1.83 5.22
CA LEU A 106 9.83 2.26 6.40
C LEU A 106 8.80 2.81 7.38
N THR A 107 8.72 2.22 8.58
CA THR A 107 7.76 2.61 9.61
C THR A 107 8.50 3.08 10.84
N ILE A 108 8.05 4.19 11.40
CA ILE A 108 8.49 4.70 12.70
C ILE A 108 7.27 4.72 13.61
N GLY A 109 7.35 3.96 14.69
CA GLY A 109 6.34 3.87 15.72
C GLY A 109 6.81 4.47 17.04
N VAL A 110 5.96 5.26 17.70
CA VAL A 110 6.22 5.81 19.03
C VAL A 110 5.01 5.56 19.93
N GLY A 111 5.23 5.03 21.12
CA GLY A 111 4.17 4.84 22.11
C GLY A 111 4.46 3.73 23.12
N ALA A 112 3.39 3.31 23.81
CA ALA A 112 3.43 2.22 24.76
C ALA A 112 3.46 0.86 24.04
N GLU A 113 3.71 -0.22 24.78
CA GLU A 113 3.75 -1.56 24.18
C GLU A 113 2.40 -2.00 23.58
N LEU A 114 1.28 -1.62 24.22
CA LEU A 114 -0.06 -1.99 23.80
C LEU A 114 -0.59 -1.13 22.65
N VAL A 115 -0.22 0.16 22.62
CA VAL A 115 -0.71 1.13 21.63
C VAL A 115 0.46 1.99 21.17
N LYS A 116 0.71 1.97 19.86
CA LYS A 116 1.70 2.83 19.22
C LYS A 116 1.06 3.67 18.13
N PHE A 117 1.47 4.93 18.09
CA PHE A 117 1.27 5.76 16.92
C PHE A 117 2.36 5.44 15.90
N GLN A 118 2.01 5.33 14.62
CA GLN A 118 2.97 5.00 13.57
C GLN A 118 2.84 5.91 12.36
N ILE A 119 4.00 6.25 11.79
CA ILE A 119 4.14 6.88 10.48
C ILE A 119 4.87 5.88 9.59
N GLN A 120 4.27 5.53 8.46
CA GLN A 120 4.83 4.61 7.49
C GLN A 120 5.04 5.33 6.17
N TRP A 121 6.27 5.34 5.69
CA TRP A 121 6.61 5.75 4.33
C TRP A 121 6.69 4.51 3.44
N ILE A 122 5.99 4.54 2.32
CA ILE A 122 5.94 3.46 1.34
C ILE A 122 6.49 4.00 0.03
N TYR A 123 7.51 3.34 -0.49
CA TYR A 123 8.12 3.65 -1.77
C TYR A 123 7.83 2.53 -2.77
N ASN A 124 7.22 2.89 -3.89
CA ASN A 124 6.91 1.98 -4.98
C ASN A 124 7.96 2.14 -6.09
N PRO A 125 8.93 1.23 -6.22
CA PRO A 125 9.84 1.22 -7.37
C PRO A 125 9.06 0.85 -8.64
N GLN A 126 9.33 1.52 -9.76
CA GLN A 126 8.64 1.34 -11.05
C GLN A 126 8.90 -0.02 -11.70
N VAL A 127 8.50 -1.13 -11.06
CA VAL A 127 8.77 -2.46 -11.57
C VAL A 127 7.50 -3.29 -11.52
N ASN A 128 6.83 -3.37 -12.66
CA ASN A 128 5.80 -4.38 -12.88
C ASN A 128 6.50 -5.68 -13.32
N TYR A 129 6.83 -6.54 -12.35
CA TYR A 129 7.56 -7.79 -12.59
C TYR A 129 6.84 -8.79 -13.50
N LEU A 130 5.57 -8.56 -13.85
CA LEU A 130 4.77 -9.46 -14.68
C LEU A 130 4.47 -8.90 -16.08
N ASN A 131 4.80 -7.63 -16.36
CA ASN A 131 4.49 -7.02 -17.66
C ASN A 131 5.46 -5.86 -17.97
N ASP A 132 6.50 -6.15 -18.77
CA ASP A 132 7.58 -5.22 -19.13
C ASP A 132 7.12 -3.97 -19.89
N SER A 133 5.88 -3.95 -20.38
CA SER A 133 5.36 -2.85 -21.21
C SER A 133 4.78 -1.68 -20.42
N PHE A 134 4.61 -1.80 -19.10
CA PHE A 134 3.80 -0.86 -18.32
C PHE A 134 4.56 -0.26 -17.14
N LEU A 135 5.08 0.95 -17.35
CA LEU A 135 5.65 1.79 -16.30
C LEU A 135 4.53 2.50 -15.55
N ILE A 136 4.25 2.04 -14.34
CA ILE A 136 3.42 2.79 -13.39
C ILE A 136 4.27 3.97 -12.90
N PRO A 137 3.71 5.19 -12.74
CA PRO A 137 4.46 6.29 -12.17
C PRO A 137 4.99 5.90 -10.78
N THR A 138 6.23 6.27 -10.47
CA THR A 138 6.78 6.09 -9.12
C THR A 138 5.89 6.88 -8.15
N PHE A 139 5.32 6.21 -7.18
CA PHE A 139 4.56 6.86 -6.12
C PHE A 139 5.26 6.60 -4.79
N SER A 140 5.31 7.64 -3.97
CA SER A 140 5.57 7.47 -2.55
C SER A 140 4.32 7.86 -1.78
N ASN A 141 3.99 7.08 -0.76
CA ASN A 141 2.84 7.32 0.09
C ASN A 141 3.31 7.43 1.54
N VAL A 142 2.64 8.30 2.30
CA VAL A 142 2.85 8.42 3.74
C VAL A 142 1.54 8.05 4.41
N ASN A 143 1.57 7.01 5.22
CA ASN A 143 0.46 6.54 6.02
C ASN A 143 0.69 6.89 7.48
N ILE A 144 -0.37 7.32 8.16
CA ILE A 144 -0.36 7.62 9.58
C ILE A 144 -1.44 6.75 10.22
N GLY A 145 -1.14 6.10 11.35
CA GLY A 145 -2.09 5.21 11.98
C GLY A 145 -1.76 4.82 13.42
N LEU A 146 -2.59 3.92 13.94
CA LEU A 146 -2.44 3.33 15.26
C LEU A 146 -2.19 1.82 15.12
N LYS A 147 -1.27 1.31 15.93
CA LYS A 147 -0.94 -0.11 16.05
C LYS A 147 -1.33 -0.59 17.43
N PHE A 148 -2.18 -1.60 17.48
CA PHE A 148 -2.64 -2.24 18.71
C PHE A 148 -2.00 -3.61 18.84
N ARG A 149 -1.48 -3.91 20.03
CA ARG A 149 -0.97 -5.24 20.39
C ARG A 149 -1.90 -5.86 21.41
N PHE A 150 -2.53 -6.97 21.03
CA PHE A 150 -3.30 -7.81 21.93
C PHE A 150 -2.41 -8.93 22.46
N GLN A 151 -2.31 -9.05 23.78
CA GLN A 151 -1.58 -10.12 24.44
C GLN A 151 -2.59 -11.20 24.83
N PRO A 152 -2.41 -12.47 24.44
CA PRO A 152 -3.29 -13.54 24.89
C PRO A 152 -3.13 -13.70 26.42
N PHE A 153 -4.27 -13.85 27.11
CA PHE A 153 -4.37 -14.15 28.53
C PHE A 153 -3.89 -15.57 28.85
#